data_AF-A0A7X2TLQ6-F1
#
_entry.id   AF-A0A7X2TLQ6-F1
#
_cell.length_a   1.000
_cell.length_b   1.000
_cell.length_c   1.000
_cell.angle_alpha   90.00
_cell.angle_beta   90.00
_cell.angle_gamma   90.00
#
_symmetry.space_group_name_H-M   'P 1'
#
loop_
_entity.id
_entity.type
_entity.pdbx_description
1 polymer ?
#
loop_
_entity_poly.entity_id
_entity_poly.type
_entity_poly.pdbx_seq_one_letter_code
_entity_poly.pdbx_strand_id
1 'polypeptide(L)'
;MLRISGTGCIGSDIFEINVSTNIDNIIQTPYVICNQKMYGDLKEICSRSVKTELIINAVESGANPFGCTDYLNQKKDVRQTGSYVYEYVGTQALHTKTVLAGDTLSIVGSCNLDMRSVYLDTEMMLFIECKELNETLREHTEKLKLKSRQVAPDGTIIDGENYQIIEQSVGKRIFYGILRILIIPFRHLL
;
A
#
# COMPACT_ATOMS: atom_id res chain seq x y z
N MET A 1 24.88 6.14 1.40
CA MET A 1 25.24 4.85 0.81
C MET A 1 24.06 3.91 1.06
N LEU A 2 23.27 3.60 0.03
CA LEU A 2 22.23 2.58 0.12
C LEU A 2 22.91 1.24 0.45
N ARG A 3 22.50 0.58 1.52
CA ARG A 3 23.03 -0.73 1.92
C ARG A 3 21.88 -1.72 1.77
N ILE A 4 21.96 -2.59 0.76
CA ILE A 4 21.08 -3.73 0.59
C ILE A 4 21.75 -4.89 1.32
N SER A 5 21.32 -5.21 2.54
CA SER A 5 21.73 -6.46 3.19
C SER A 5 20.89 -7.58 2.60
N GLY A 6 21.42 -8.25 1.58
CA GLY A 6 20.77 -9.44 1.01
C GLY A 6 20.64 -10.53 2.07
N THR A 7 19.51 -10.59 2.77
CA THR A 7 19.15 -11.68 3.69
C THR A 7 18.15 -12.67 3.09
N GLY A 8 17.80 -12.53 1.81
CA GLY A 8 17.25 -13.64 1.00
C GLY A 8 15.74 -13.63 0.74
N CYS A 9 15.00 -12.59 1.12
CA CYS A 9 13.61 -12.39 0.69
C CYS A 9 13.38 -10.93 0.27
N ILE A 10 12.67 -10.70 -0.83
CA ILE A 10 12.41 -9.34 -1.37
C ILE A 10 11.73 -8.44 -0.35
N GLY A 11 10.94 -8.98 0.58
CA GLY A 11 10.34 -8.17 1.65
C GLY A 11 11.24 -7.86 2.84
N SER A 12 12.43 -8.46 3.01
CA SER A 12 13.44 -7.79 3.85
C SER A 12 13.96 -6.58 3.10
N ASP A 13 14.25 -6.72 1.82
CA ASP A 13 14.94 -5.69 1.06
C ASP A 13 14.06 -4.47 0.79
N ILE A 14 12.77 -4.61 0.42
CA ILE A 14 11.86 -3.45 0.22
C ILE A 14 11.75 -2.56 1.47
N PHE A 15 11.78 -3.18 2.65
CA PHE A 15 11.68 -2.47 3.93
C PHE A 15 13.04 -2.09 4.53
N GLU A 16 14.11 -2.82 4.18
CA GLU A 16 15.51 -2.52 4.51
C GLU A 16 16.13 -1.50 3.56
N ILE A 17 15.46 -1.15 2.45
CA ILE A 17 15.74 0.10 1.76
C ILE A 17 15.65 1.15 2.84
N ASN A 18 16.82 1.67 3.20
CA ASN A 18 17.00 2.94 3.87
C ASN A 18 16.47 3.99 2.89
N VAL A 19 15.15 3.99 2.72
CA VAL A 19 14.39 5.07 2.15
C VAL A 19 14.77 6.24 3.04
N SER A 20 15.60 7.10 2.47
CA SER A 20 16.48 8.00 3.21
C SER A 20 15.72 8.72 4.32
N THR A 21 16.34 8.90 5.48
CA THR A 21 15.73 9.73 6.53
C THR A 21 15.41 11.11 5.97
N ASN A 22 14.25 11.67 6.30
CA ASN A 22 13.80 13.00 5.87
C ASN A 22 13.49 13.16 4.37
N ILE A 23 13.03 12.12 3.68
CA ILE A 23 12.35 12.26 2.36
C ILE A 23 10.89 11.80 2.44
N ASP A 24 10.10 12.14 1.42
CA ASP A 24 8.74 11.63 1.27
C ASP A 24 8.73 10.32 0.47
N ASN A 25 7.72 9.49 0.76
CA ASN A 25 7.54 8.19 0.13
C ASN A 25 6.11 8.03 -0.37
N ILE A 26 5.99 7.40 -1.53
CA ILE A 26 4.71 6.97 -2.09
C ILE A 26 4.80 5.47 -2.36
N ILE A 27 3.97 4.70 -1.68
CA ILE A 27 3.84 3.26 -1.87
C ILE A 27 2.51 3.02 -2.60
N GLN A 28 2.56 2.39 -3.77
CA GLN A 28 1.37 1.95 -4.49
C GLN A 28 1.31 0.44 -4.46
N THR A 29 0.14 -0.10 -4.10
CA THR A 29 -0.08 -1.53 -4.06
C THR A 29 -1.59 -1.80 -4.18
N PRO A 30 -2.04 -2.88 -4.84
CA PRO A 30 -3.48 -3.13 -4.99
C PRO A 30 -4.23 -3.30 -3.66
N TYR A 31 -3.58 -3.84 -2.63
CA TYR A 31 -4.10 -4.08 -1.28
C TYR A 31 -2.94 -4.31 -0.30
N VAL A 32 -3.21 -4.26 1.01
CA VAL A 32 -2.22 -4.49 2.08
C VAL A 32 -2.68 -5.61 3.00
N ILE A 33 -1.82 -6.60 3.23
CA ILE A 33 -2.06 -7.72 4.15
C ILE A 33 -0.76 -8.00 4.93
N CYS A 34 -0.49 -7.20 5.96
CA CYS A 34 0.77 -7.27 6.71
C CYS A 34 0.71 -8.23 7.91
N ASN A 35 1.82 -8.88 8.25
CA ASN A 35 2.01 -9.42 9.60
C ASN A 35 2.51 -8.33 10.56
N GLN A 36 2.72 -8.68 11.83
CA GLN A 36 3.24 -7.75 12.85
C GLN A 36 4.61 -7.18 12.49
N LYS A 37 5.51 -7.98 11.90
CA LYS A 37 6.83 -7.50 11.48
C LYS A 37 6.71 -6.43 10.40
N MET A 38 5.96 -6.71 9.34
CA MET A 38 5.72 -5.77 8.24
C MET A 38 5.04 -4.47 8.72
N TYR A 39 4.12 -4.55 9.70
CA TYR A 39 3.57 -3.34 10.32
C TYR A 39 4.63 -2.56 11.11
N GLY A 40 5.52 -3.26 11.84
CA GLY A 40 6.65 -2.65 12.51
C GLY A 40 7.59 -1.93 11.55
N ASP A 41 7.96 -2.61 10.46
CA ASP A 41 8.83 -2.07 9.41
C ASP A 41 8.17 -0.83 8.74
N LEU A 42 6.88 -0.91 8.39
CA LEU A 42 6.14 0.23 7.81
C LEU A 42 6.05 1.41 8.78
N LYS A 43 5.87 1.13 10.08
CA LYS A 43 5.84 2.17 11.12
C LYS A 43 7.20 2.85 11.27
N GLU A 44 8.29 2.09 11.21
CA GLU A 44 9.64 2.64 11.22
C GLU A 44 9.86 3.57 10.02
N ILE A 45 9.49 3.13 8.81
CA ILE A 45 9.55 3.94 7.59
C ILE A 45 8.76 5.24 7.76
N CYS A 46 7.51 5.18 8.23
CA CYS A 46 6.70 6.36 8.43
C CYS A 46 7.32 7.32 9.47
N SER A 47 7.92 6.79 10.54
CA SER A 47 8.50 7.60 11.62
C SER A 47 9.77 8.37 11.23
N ARG A 48 10.51 7.89 10.22
CA ARG A 48 11.77 8.49 9.74
C ARG A 48 11.62 9.35 8.48
N SER A 49 10.43 9.34 7.87
CA SER A 49 10.14 10.02 6.61
C SER A 49 9.40 11.32 6.86
N VAL A 50 9.48 12.26 5.93
CA VAL A 50 8.69 13.51 5.99
C VAL A 50 7.20 13.19 5.89
N LYS A 51 6.86 12.28 4.97
CA LYS A 51 5.50 11.81 4.73
C LYS A 51 5.58 10.44 4.05
N THR A 52 4.74 9.49 4.45
CA THR A 52 4.57 8.24 3.70
C THR A 52 3.12 8.11 3.29
N GLU A 53 2.89 8.00 1.98
CA GLU A 53 1.58 7.88 1.37
C GLU A 53 1.41 6.46 0.85
N LEU A 54 0.28 5.84 1.17
CA LEU A 54 -0.03 4.47 0.77
C LEU A 54 -1.27 4.50 -0.12
N ILE A 55 -1.11 4.21 -1.41
CA ILE A 55 -2.23 4.18 -2.37
C ILE A 55 -2.66 2.74 -2.58
N ILE A 56 -3.93 2.48 -2.27
CA ILE A 56 -4.59 1.18 -2.42
C ILE A 56 -5.93 1.32 -3.12
N ASN A 57 -6.47 0.21 -3.62
CA ASN A 57 -7.87 0.22 -4.03
C ASN A 57 -8.80 0.43 -2.83
N ALA A 58 -9.81 1.27 -3.01
CA ALA A 58 -10.95 1.32 -2.11
C ALA A 58 -11.66 -0.04 -2.08
N VAL A 59 -12.24 -0.41 -0.94
CA VAL A 59 -12.95 -1.70 -0.76
C VAL A 59 -14.16 -1.81 -1.71
N GLU A 60 -14.76 -0.66 -2.00
CA GLU A 60 -15.92 -0.48 -2.86
C GLU A 60 -15.62 -0.94 -4.30
N SER A 61 -14.45 -0.59 -4.83
CA SER A 61 -14.02 -0.87 -6.21
C SER A 61 -12.93 -1.95 -6.32
N GLY A 62 -12.39 -2.43 -5.20
CA GLY A 62 -11.34 -3.44 -5.17
C GLY A 62 -11.80 -4.79 -5.73
N ALA A 63 -10.97 -5.37 -6.61
CA ALA A 63 -11.25 -6.65 -7.26
C ALA A 63 -10.84 -7.88 -6.44
N ASN A 64 -9.94 -7.73 -5.45
CA ASN A 64 -9.49 -8.82 -4.59
C ASN A 64 -10.32 -8.89 -3.30
N PRO A 65 -11.24 -9.86 -3.13
CA PRO A 65 -12.09 -9.95 -1.96
C PRO A 65 -11.31 -10.23 -0.66
N PHE A 66 -10.19 -10.95 -0.72
CA PHE A 66 -9.35 -11.25 0.44
C PHE A 66 -8.61 -10.01 0.92
N GLY A 67 -7.98 -9.27 -0.01
CA GLY A 67 -7.32 -8.00 0.31
C GLY A 67 -8.29 -6.95 0.85
N CYS A 68 -9.48 -6.83 0.25
CA CYS A 68 -10.55 -5.97 0.76
C CYS A 68 -10.97 -6.36 2.19
N THR A 69 -11.14 -7.65 2.45
CA THR A 69 -11.57 -8.18 3.76
C THR A 69 -10.50 -7.94 4.82
N ASP A 70 -9.23 -8.22 4.49
CA ASP A 70 -8.15 -8.00 5.44
C ASP A 70 -8.00 -6.51 5.77
N TYR A 71 -8.07 -5.65 4.76
CA TYR A 71 -8.07 -4.21 4.98
C TYR A 71 -9.24 -3.77 5.87
N LEU A 72 -10.46 -4.28 5.68
CA LEU A 72 -11.58 -4.00 6.61
C LEU A 72 -11.29 -4.44 8.05
N ASN A 73 -10.55 -5.54 8.25
CA ASN A 73 -10.14 -6.02 9.57
C ASN A 73 -9.01 -5.17 10.17
N GLN A 74 -8.07 -4.73 9.33
CA GLN A 74 -6.79 -4.16 9.74
C GLN A 74 -6.66 -2.66 9.45
N LYS A 75 -7.72 -1.98 9.00
CA LYS A 75 -7.71 -0.55 8.64
C LYS A 75 -7.13 0.33 9.75
N LYS A 76 -7.41 -0.04 11.02
CA LYS A 76 -6.84 0.65 12.19
C LYS A 76 -5.33 0.46 12.28
N ASP A 77 -4.84 -0.77 12.10
CA ASP A 77 -3.44 -1.12 12.23
C ASP A 77 -2.61 -0.51 11.08
N VAL A 78 -3.16 -0.53 9.85
CA VAL A 78 -2.59 0.20 8.70
C VAL A 78 -2.47 1.68 9.02
N ARG A 79 -3.52 2.34 9.52
CA ARG A 79 -3.47 3.76 9.88
C ARG A 79 -2.47 4.05 11.01
N GLN A 80 -2.38 3.17 12.01
CA GLN A 80 -1.47 3.31 13.15
C GLN A 80 0.01 3.20 12.79
N THR A 81 0.35 2.82 11.56
CA THR A 81 1.73 2.92 11.05
C THR A 81 2.20 4.37 10.90
N GLY A 82 1.28 5.34 10.77
CA GLY A 82 1.64 6.73 10.47
C GLY A 82 1.56 7.09 8.99
N SER A 83 1.06 6.17 8.15
CA SER A 83 0.84 6.42 6.72
C SER A 83 -0.42 7.22 6.44
N TYR A 84 -0.38 8.03 5.38
CA TYR A 84 -1.54 8.65 4.76
C TYR A 84 -2.09 7.70 3.71
N VAL A 85 -3.23 7.08 3.99
CA VAL A 85 -3.82 6.06 3.10
C VAL A 85 -4.73 6.73 2.08
N TYR A 86 -4.52 6.48 0.80
CA TYR A 86 -5.39 6.91 -0.30
C TYR A 86 -6.17 5.70 -0.82
N GLU A 87 -7.48 5.70 -0.55
CA GLU A 87 -8.43 4.69 -0.96
C GLU A 87 -8.96 5.06 -2.36
N TYR A 88 -8.30 4.55 -3.39
CA TYR A 88 -8.56 4.87 -4.78
C TYR A 88 -9.86 4.25 -5.30
N VAL A 89 -10.72 5.10 -5.85
CA VAL A 89 -11.93 4.71 -6.58
C VAL A 89 -11.73 4.96 -8.07
N GLY A 90 -11.76 3.89 -8.86
CA GLY A 90 -11.54 3.96 -10.31
C GLY A 90 -12.36 2.96 -11.09
N THR A 91 -12.47 3.19 -12.40
CA THR A 91 -13.13 2.27 -13.35
C THR A 91 -12.34 0.98 -13.53
N GLN A 92 -11.02 1.04 -13.38
CA GLN A 92 -10.12 -0.12 -13.34
C GLN A 92 -9.42 -0.15 -11.98
N ALA A 93 -9.27 -1.36 -11.44
CA ALA A 93 -8.53 -1.56 -10.20
C ALA A 93 -7.05 -1.20 -10.39
N LEU A 94 -6.49 -0.47 -9.43
CA LEU A 94 -5.05 -0.26 -9.30
C LEU A 94 -4.38 -1.62 -9.17
N HIS A 95 -3.40 -1.90 -10.03
CA HIS A 95 -2.56 -3.10 -9.94
C HIS A 95 -1.05 -2.78 -9.89
N THR A 96 -0.73 -1.49 -9.88
CA THR A 96 0.62 -0.95 -9.77
C THR A 96 1.24 -1.33 -8.43
N LYS A 97 2.53 -1.66 -8.46
CA LYS A 97 3.33 -2.07 -7.30
C LYS A 97 4.65 -1.30 -7.36
N THR A 98 4.67 -0.19 -6.64
CA THR A 98 5.78 0.76 -6.72
C THR A 98 6.06 1.38 -5.36
N VAL A 99 7.31 1.75 -5.16
CA VAL A 99 7.75 2.63 -4.07
C VAL A 99 8.54 3.77 -4.71
N LEU A 100 8.07 5.00 -4.53
CA LEU A 100 8.74 6.21 -4.98
C LEU A 100 9.29 6.91 -3.74
N ALA A 101 10.58 7.21 -3.73
CA ALA A 101 11.29 7.74 -2.58
C ALA A 101 12.06 9.00 -2.98
N GLY A 102 11.68 10.15 -2.40
CA GLY A 102 12.20 11.45 -2.80
C GLY A 102 12.07 11.68 -4.32
N ASP A 103 12.97 12.44 -4.91
CA ASP A 103 12.80 12.91 -6.29
C ASP A 103 13.43 12.01 -7.36
N THR A 104 14.11 10.92 -6.97
CA THR A 104 14.95 10.15 -7.90
C THR A 104 14.76 8.64 -7.86
N LEU A 105 14.43 8.07 -6.70
CA LEU A 105 14.40 6.62 -6.54
C LEU A 105 13.00 6.07 -6.78
N SER A 106 12.90 5.17 -7.76
CA SER A 106 11.70 4.40 -8.06
C SER A 106 12.00 2.92 -7.94
N ILE A 107 11.19 2.20 -7.17
CA ILE A 107 11.24 0.74 -7.06
C ILE A 107 9.97 0.22 -7.69
N VAL A 108 10.08 -0.62 -8.73
CA VAL A 108 8.94 -1.07 -9.55
C VAL A 108 9.02 -2.57 -9.71
N GLY A 109 7.91 -3.30 -9.57
CA GLY A 109 7.96 -4.74 -9.73
C GLY A 109 6.64 -5.48 -9.54
N SER A 110 6.75 -6.73 -9.09
CA SER A 110 5.63 -7.67 -8.95
C SER A 110 5.19 -7.91 -7.50
N CYS A 111 5.99 -7.49 -6.52
CA CYS A 111 5.72 -7.70 -5.10
C CYS A 111 4.61 -6.75 -4.59
N ASN A 112 3.52 -7.29 -4.07
CA ASN A 112 2.54 -6.53 -3.31
C ASN A 112 2.99 -6.31 -1.86
N LEU A 113 2.29 -5.43 -1.15
CA LEU A 113 2.48 -5.26 0.29
C LEU A 113 1.64 -6.29 1.09
N ASP A 114 1.88 -7.57 0.83
CA ASP A 114 1.20 -8.70 1.49
C ASP A 114 2.19 -9.80 1.92
N MET A 115 1.78 -10.63 2.89
CA MET A 115 2.64 -11.68 3.44
C MET A 115 2.99 -12.72 2.37
N ARG A 116 2.06 -13.06 1.48
CA ARG A 116 2.30 -14.06 0.45
C ARG A 116 3.37 -13.62 -0.56
N SER A 117 3.27 -12.42 -1.12
CA SER A 117 4.28 -11.81 -1.99
C SER A 117 5.65 -11.73 -1.29
N VAL A 118 5.67 -11.39 -0.01
CA VAL A 118 6.92 -11.20 0.74
C VAL A 118 7.61 -12.51 1.14
N TYR A 119 6.84 -13.55 1.52
CA TYR A 119 7.39 -14.75 2.15
C TYR A 119 7.20 -16.05 1.34
N LEU A 120 6.31 -16.08 0.36
CA LEU A 120 5.91 -17.32 -0.32
C LEU A 120 6.10 -17.25 -1.85
N ASP A 121 5.76 -16.13 -2.47
CA ASP A 121 5.82 -15.98 -3.93
C ASP A 121 7.23 -15.63 -4.40
N THR A 122 7.56 -16.03 -5.63
CA THR A 122 8.76 -15.56 -6.33
C THR A 122 8.45 -14.23 -6.99
N GLU A 123 8.95 -13.15 -6.39
CA GLU A 123 8.74 -11.79 -6.89
C GLU A 123 10.00 -11.21 -7.55
N MET A 124 9.87 -10.05 -8.19
CA MET A 124 10.99 -9.25 -8.68
C MET A 124 10.70 -7.77 -8.46
N MET A 125 11.71 -7.02 -8.00
CA MET A 125 11.68 -5.56 -7.90
C MET A 125 12.91 -4.97 -8.58
N LEU A 126 12.69 -3.96 -9.41
CA LEU A 126 13.74 -3.20 -10.07
C LEU A 126 13.94 -1.87 -9.35
N PHE A 127 15.19 -1.57 -9.04
CA PHE A 127 15.63 -0.33 -8.42
C PHE A 127 16.12 0.62 -9.50
N ILE A 128 15.47 1.78 -9.62
CA ILE A 128 15.72 2.72 -10.69
C ILE A 128 15.97 4.10 -10.08
N GLU A 129 17.20 4.57 -10.15
CA GLU A 129 17.56 5.94 -9.80
C GLU A 129 17.54 6.80 -11.06
N CYS A 130 16.41 7.45 -11.32
CA CYS A 130 16.19 8.30 -12.48
C CYS A 130 15.10 9.31 -12.14
N LYS A 131 15.48 10.60 -12.14
CA LYS A 131 14.60 11.71 -11.78
C LYS A 131 13.38 11.79 -12.70
N GLU A 132 13.60 11.73 -14.01
CA GLU A 132 12.57 11.89 -15.04
C GLU A 132 11.51 10.77 -14.96
N LEU A 133 11.95 9.54 -14.71
CA LEU A 133 11.03 8.42 -14.50
C LEU A 133 10.25 8.59 -13.20
N ASN A 134 10.93 8.98 -12.11
CA ASN A 134 10.30 9.18 -10.81
C ASN A 134 9.22 10.26 -10.88
N GLU A 135 9.53 11.41 -11.50
CA GLU A 135 8.58 12.49 -11.75
C GLU A 135 7.36 12.00 -12.54
N THR A 136 7.57 11.25 -13.62
CA THR A 136 6.48 10.67 -14.43
C THR A 136 5.57 9.75 -13.59
N LEU A 137 6.14 8.89 -12.75
CA LEU A 137 5.39 7.99 -11.87
C LEU A 137 4.64 8.76 -10.77
N ARG A 138 5.23 9.83 -10.24
CA ARG A 138 4.60 10.73 -9.27
C ARG A 138 3.42 11.47 -9.89
N GLU A 139 3.55 12.02 -11.10
CA GLU A 139 2.45 12.66 -11.81
C GLU A 139 1.27 11.71 -12.04
N HIS A 140 1.55 10.44 -12.38
CA HIS A 140 0.51 9.42 -12.48
C HIS A 140 -0.18 9.18 -11.13
N THR A 141 0.60 9.12 -10.06
CA THR A 141 0.10 8.95 -8.69
C THR A 141 -0.81 10.10 -8.27
N GLU A 142 -0.46 11.35 -8.56
CA GLU A 142 -1.31 12.51 -8.23
C GLU A 142 -2.69 12.40 -8.86
N LYS A 143 -2.78 11.91 -10.11
CA LYS A 143 -4.08 11.66 -10.77
C LYS A 143 -4.93 10.60 -10.05
N LEU A 144 -4.29 9.61 -9.42
CA LEU A 144 -4.99 8.61 -8.61
C LEU A 144 -5.48 9.22 -7.29
N LYS A 145 -4.66 10.06 -6.64
CA LYS A 145 -5.03 10.74 -5.38
C LYS A 145 -6.27 11.62 -5.55
N LEU A 146 -6.40 12.31 -6.69
CA LEU A 146 -7.61 13.10 -7.00
C LEU A 146 -8.89 12.26 -6.99
N LYS A 147 -8.81 10.96 -7.25
CA LYS A 147 -9.93 10.01 -7.24
C LYS A 147 -9.99 9.16 -5.98
N SER A 148 -9.23 9.52 -4.94
CA SER A 148 -9.09 8.73 -3.73
C SER A 148 -9.71 9.44 -2.54
N ARG A 149 -10.18 8.66 -1.58
CA ARG A 149 -10.43 9.14 -0.21
C ARG A 149 -9.13 9.01 0.57
N GLN A 150 -8.60 10.12 1.05
CA GLN A 150 -7.44 10.14 1.92
C GLN A 150 -7.88 9.92 3.38
N VAL A 151 -7.20 9.03 4.09
CA VAL A 151 -7.31 8.81 5.53
C VAL A 151 -5.95 9.09 6.14
N ALA A 152 -5.84 10.17 6.90
CA ALA A 152 -4.63 10.57 7.59
C ALA A 152 -4.40 9.73 8.88
N PRO A 153 -3.16 9.72 9.42
CA PRO A 153 -2.83 8.97 10.63
C PRO A 153 -3.69 9.30 11.86
N ASP A 154 -4.05 10.58 12.00
CA ASP A 154 -4.93 11.10 13.07
C ASP A 154 -6.41 10.72 12.87
N GLY A 155 -6.75 10.12 11.73
CA GLY A 155 -8.11 9.75 11.34
C GLY A 155 -8.85 10.83 10.56
N THR A 156 -8.22 11.96 10.25
CA THR A 156 -8.80 12.99 9.38
C THR A 156 -9.04 12.41 7.99
N ILE A 157 -10.23 12.66 7.42
CA ILE A 157 -10.63 12.17 6.10
C ILE A 157 -10.75 13.35 5.15
N ILE A 158 -10.14 13.24 3.98
CA ILE A 158 -10.19 14.24 2.92
C ILE A 158 -10.48 13.52 1.60
N ASP A 159 -11.57 13.88 0.94
CA ASP A 159 -11.90 13.32 -0.37
C ASP A 159 -11.21 14.13 -1.48
N GLY A 160 -10.59 13.43 -2.43
CA GLY A 160 -10.02 14.07 -3.62
C GLY A 160 -11.10 14.72 -4.48
N GLU A 161 -10.70 15.71 -5.29
CA GLU A 161 -11.62 16.51 -6.12
C GLU A 161 -12.53 15.67 -7.03
N ASN A 162 -12.02 14.54 -7.53
CA ASN A 162 -12.71 13.62 -8.43
C ASN A 162 -13.15 12.32 -7.72
N TYR A 163 -13.16 12.30 -6.39
CA TYR A 163 -13.60 11.14 -5.63
C TYR A 163 -15.11 10.93 -5.81
N GLN A 164 -15.48 9.67 -6.08
CA GLN A 164 -16.88 9.27 -6.20
C GLN A 164 -17.26 8.38 -5.05
N ILE A 165 -18.35 8.73 -4.37
CA ILE A 165 -18.92 7.89 -3.32
C ILE A 165 -19.56 6.68 -3.99
N ILE A 166 -19.03 5.50 -3.70
CA ILE A 166 -19.63 4.23 -4.12
C ILE A 166 -20.24 3.59 -2.89
N GLU A 167 -21.56 3.46 -2.85
CA GLU A 167 -22.21 2.70 -1.81
C GLU A 167 -22.05 1.19 -2.05
N GLN A 168 -21.66 0.46 -1.00
CA GLN A 168 -21.61 -0.99 -1.06
C GLN A 168 -23.02 -1.56 -1.02
N SER A 169 -23.34 -2.46 -1.95
CA SER A 169 -24.59 -3.20 -1.91
C SER A 169 -24.71 -4.03 -0.62
N VAL A 170 -25.95 -4.22 -0.15
CA VAL A 170 -26.23 -5.00 1.07
C VAL A 170 -25.63 -6.41 0.99
N GLY A 171 -25.73 -7.06 -0.18
CA GLY A 171 -25.14 -8.37 -0.42
C GLY A 171 -23.61 -8.38 -0.26
N LYS A 172 -22.92 -7.37 -0.78
CA LYS A 172 -21.45 -7.23 -0.65
C LYS A 172 -21.04 -7.01 0.81
N ARG A 173 -21.83 -6.24 1.57
CA ARG A 173 -21.61 -6.03 3.02
C ARG A 173 -21.76 -7.32 3.82
N ILE A 174 -22.80 -8.11 3.56
CA ILE A 174 -23.01 -9.41 4.22
C ILE A 174 -21.87 -10.38 3.86
N PHE A 175 -21.52 -10.46 2.56
CA PHE A 175 -20.42 -11.29 2.08
C PHE A 175 -19.10 -10.97 2.80
N TYR A 176 -18.70 -9.70 2.86
CA TYR A 176 -17.52 -9.32 3.62
C TYR A 176 -17.67 -9.57 5.12
N GLY A 177 -18.85 -9.37 5.70
CA GLY A 177 -19.10 -9.70 7.11
C GLY A 177 -18.75 -11.15 7.46
N ILE A 178 -19.14 -12.10 6.60
CA ILE A 178 -18.80 -13.52 6.74
C ILE A 178 -17.31 -13.75 6.49
N LEU A 179 -16.78 -13.21 5.38
CA LEU A 179 -15.40 -13.43 4.97
C LEU A 179 -14.40 -12.92 6.03
N ARG A 180 -14.73 -11.82 6.73
CA ARG A 180 -13.92 -11.25 7.82
C ARG A 180 -13.60 -12.24 8.93
N ILE A 181 -14.45 -13.24 9.17
CA ILE A 181 -14.23 -14.29 10.17
C ILE A 181 -13.51 -15.49 9.54
N LEU A 182 -13.92 -15.88 8.33
CA LEU A 182 -13.37 -17.06 7.65
C LEU A 182 -11.90 -16.93 7.28
N ILE A 183 -11.43 -15.72 6.95
CA ILE A 183 -10.03 -15.53 6.53
C ILE A 183 -9.04 -15.66 7.68
N ILE A 184 -9.44 -15.45 8.94
CA ILE A 184 -8.55 -15.39 10.11
C ILE A 184 -7.59 -16.60 10.20
N PRO A 185 -8.06 -17.87 10.16
CA PRO A 185 -7.17 -19.02 10.28
C PRO A 185 -6.15 -19.15 9.14
N PHE A 186 -6.49 -18.66 7.94
CA PHE A 186 -5.66 -18.78 6.74
C PHE A 186 -4.97 -17.47 6.35
N ARG A 187 -5.13 -16.42 7.16
CA ARG A 187 -4.63 -15.07 6.86
C ARG A 187 -3.14 -15.05 6.53
N HIS A 188 -2.36 -15.90 7.20
CA HIS A 188 -0.92 -16.02 7.00
C HIS A 188 -0.51 -16.56 5.61
N LEU A 189 -1.45 -17.09 4.82
CA LEU A 189 -1.25 -17.54 3.45
C LEU A 189 -1.71 -16.50 2.42
N LEU A 190 -2.23 -15.35 2.86
CA LEU A 190 -2.77 -14.29 2.02
C LEU A 190 -1.75 -13.18 1.73
#